data_AF-A0A2Z3YWH7-F1
#
_entry.id   AF-A0A2Z3YWH7-F1
#
_cell.length_a   1.000
_cell.length_b   1.000
_cell.length_c   1.000
_cell.angle_alpha   90.00
_cell.angle_beta   90.00
_cell.angle_gamma   90.00
#
_symmetry.space_group_name_H-M   'P 1'
#
loop_
_entity.id
_entity.type
_entity.pdbx_description
1 polymer ?
#
loop_
_entity_poly.entity_id
_entity_poly.type
_entity_poly.pdbx_seq_one_letter_code
_entity_poly.pdbx_strand_id
1 'polypeptide(L)'
;MNRRALGEWGRVTALALIVFAVAGAAWGWWQPVTTGEVTDDLTAVTGLSGEDAPVTAFGMYVIVTGILGAALAGWMFAAARSLRGPVALLGAGVLSFLGSGVFLLFGGYVTSHFRATDLDGDLVAGQQVTLVADVGAGVGFLVAPAAAVLVYWACALFSSDRAFERSL
;
A
#
# COMPACT_ATOMS: atom_id res chain seq x y z
N MET A 1 26.05 1.89 -17.21
CA MET A 1 24.61 1.60 -17.38
C MET A 1 24.11 2.32 -18.62
N ASN A 2 23.48 1.62 -19.58
CA ASN A 2 23.02 2.23 -20.84
C ASN A 2 21.80 3.13 -20.61
N ARG A 3 21.72 4.28 -21.33
CA ARG A 3 20.61 5.26 -21.22
C ARG A 3 19.22 4.64 -21.39
N ARG A 4 19.10 3.57 -22.21
CA ARG A 4 17.85 2.82 -22.41
C ARG A 4 17.39 2.07 -21.16
N ALA A 5 18.31 1.40 -20.46
CA ALA A 5 18.01 0.67 -19.24
C ALA A 5 17.61 1.64 -18.11
N LEU A 6 18.28 2.79 -18.00
CA LEU A 6 17.92 3.83 -17.03
C LEU A 6 16.51 4.38 -17.28
N GLY A 7 16.14 4.62 -18.56
CA GLY A 7 14.79 5.06 -18.91
C GLY A 7 13.72 4.00 -18.61
N GLU A 8 14.03 2.72 -18.82
CA GLU A 8 13.12 1.62 -18.51
C GLU A 8 12.86 1.50 -16.99
N TRP A 9 13.91 1.59 -16.16
CA TRP A 9 13.79 1.66 -14.70
C TRP A 9 12.99 2.87 -14.23
N GLY A 10 13.21 4.04 -14.83
CA GLY A 10 12.44 5.25 -14.52
C GLY A 10 10.95 5.06 -14.78
N ARG A 11 10.60 4.45 -15.92
CA ARG A 11 9.20 4.14 -16.25
C ARG A 11 8.56 3.15 -15.28
N VAL A 12 9.26 2.08 -14.93
CA VAL A 12 8.79 1.07 -13.97
C VAL A 12 8.56 1.70 -12.60
N THR A 13 9.52 2.51 -12.14
CA THR A 13 9.44 3.22 -10.86
C THR A 13 8.24 4.16 -10.82
N ALA A 14 8.10 5.02 -11.84
CA ALA A 14 6.99 5.97 -11.92
C ALA A 14 5.64 5.25 -11.93
N LEU A 15 5.48 4.23 -12.77
CA LEU A 15 4.21 3.48 -12.85
C LEU A 15 3.89 2.77 -11.54
N ALA A 16 4.86 2.13 -10.89
CA ALA A 16 4.64 1.49 -9.61
C ALA A 16 4.16 2.50 -8.56
N LEU A 17 4.87 3.61 -8.38
CA LEU A 17 4.51 4.62 -7.38
C LEU A 17 3.14 5.23 -7.65
N ILE A 18 2.79 5.50 -8.92
CA ILE A 18 1.47 6.00 -9.29
C ILE A 18 0.38 4.99 -8.94
N VAL A 19 0.56 3.71 -9.28
CA VAL A 19 -0.43 2.67 -8.98
C VAL A 19 -0.63 2.51 -7.48
N PHE A 20 0.46 2.49 -6.69
CA PHE A 20 0.38 2.43 -5.24
C PHE A 20 -0.27 3.68 -4.64
N ALA A 21 0.01 4.88 -5.16
CA ALA A 21 -0.62 6.12 -4.72
C ALA A 21 -2.14 6.13 -4.98
N VAL A 22 -2.56 5.75 -6.18
CA VAL A 22 -3.99 5.69 -6.56
C VAL A 22 -4.72 4.64 -5.72
N ALA A 23 -4.11 3.46 -5.55
CA ALA A 23 -4.69 2.43 -4.70
C ALA A 23 -4.77 2.87 -3.22
N GLY A 24 -3.76 3.58 -2.73
CA GLY A 24 -3.74 4.15 -1.37
C GLY A 24 -4.86 5.16 -1.16
N ALA A 25 -5.03 6.09 -2.11
CA ALA A 25 -6.12 7.06 -2.09
C ALA A 25 -7.51 6.39 -2.10
N ALA A 26 -7.71 5.40 -2.97
CA ALA A 26 -8.95 4.63 -3.04
C ALA A 26 -9.23 3.87 -1.74
N TRP A 27 -8.19 3.26 -1.15
CA TRP A 27 -8.30 2.57 0.13
C TRP A 27 -8.63 3.54 1.27
N GLY A 28 -7.99 4.72 1.34
CA GLY A 28 -8.30 5.74 2.34
C GLY A 28 -9.74 6.24 2.26
N TRP A 29 -10.29 6.31 1.05
CA TRP A 29 -11.70 6.64 0.83
C TRP A 29 -12.68 5.55 1.27
N TRP A 30 -12.29 4.28 1.20
CA TRP A 30 -13.18 3.14 1.48
C TRP A 30 -12.93 2.40 2.79
N GLN A 31 -11.83 2.68 3.51
CA GLN A 31 -11.53 1.94 4.73
C GLN A 31 -12.68 2.00 5.76
N PRO A 32 -12.92 0.94 6.53
CA PRO A 32 -13.88 0.98 7.62
C PRO A 32 -13.54 2.09 8.62
N VAL A 33 -14.56 2.74 9.17
CA VAL A 33 -14.43 3.79 10.19
C VAL A 33 -15.23 3.39 11.41
N THR A 34 -14.79 3.84 12.59
CA THR A 34 -15.54 3.65 13.83
C THR A 34 -16.33 4.93 14.08
N THR A 35 -17.63 4.82 14.32
CA THR A 35 -18.46 5.96 14.68
C THR A 35 -18.83 5.91 16.15
N GLY A 36 -19.00 7.07 16.76
CA GLY A 36 -19.48 7.19 18.14
C GLY A 36 -20.14 8.53 18.39
N GLU A 37 -20.66 8.73 19.59
CA GLU A 37 -21.36 9.94 19.99
C GLU A 37 -20.61 10.64 21.13
N VAL A 38 -20.44 11.96 21.03
CA VAL A 38 -19.80 12.78 22.07
C VAL A 38 -20.69 12.81 23.31
N THR A 39 -20.17 12.32 24.43
CA THR A 39 -20.86 12.31 25.73
C THR A 39 -21.01 13.74 26.29
N ASP A 40 -22.05 13.95 27.11
CA ASP A 40 -22.36 15.26 27.75
C ASP A 40 -21.19 15.87 28.53
N ASP A 41 -20.28 15.04 29.05
CA ASP A 41 -19.08 15.48 29.77
C ASP A 41 -17.94 15.96 28.83
N LEU A 42 -18.16 15.98 27.51
CA LEU A 42 -17.21 16.38 26.43
C LEU A 42 -15.84 15.68 26.47
N THR A 43 -15.69 14.65 27.29
CA THR A 43 -14.42 13.98 27.59
C THR A 43 -14.36 12.54 27.08
N ALA A 44 -15.49 11.98 26.64
CA ALA A 44 -15.61 10.61 26.17
C ALA A 44 -16.53 10.50 24.94
N VAL A 45 -16.29 9.44 24.16
CA VAL A 45 -17.17 9.02 23.05
C VAL A 45 -17.83 7.70 23.46
N THR A 46 -19.16 7.65 23.42
CA THR A 46 -19.97 6.47 23.77
C THR A 46 -20.71 5.91 22.56
N GLY A 47 -21.16 4.65 22.64
CA GLY A 47 -21.93 4.04 21.54
C GLY A 47 -21.08 3.66 20.32
N LEU A 48 -19.83 3.24 20.55
CA LEU A 48 -18.91 2.85 19.47
C LEU A 48 -19.54 1.77 18.58
N SER A 49 -19.62 2.07 17.29
CA SER A 49 -20.05 1.14 16.27
C SER A 49 -18.90 0.91 15.29
N GLY A 50 -18.65 -0.36 14.94
CA GLY A 50 -17.52 -0.73 14.08
C GLY A 50 -16.19 -0.85 14.84
N GLU A 51 -16.19 -1.50 16.00
CA GLU A 51 -14.98 -1.76 16.81
C GLU A 51 -13.93 -2.60 16.06
N ASP A 52 -14.36 -3.43 15.11
CA ASP A 52 -13.47 -4.22 14.23
C ASP A 52 -12.88 -3.42 13.05
N ALA A 53 -13.25 -2.15 12.90
CA ALA A 53 -12.80 -1.30 11.80
C ALA A 53 -11.27 -1.17 11.70
N PRO A 54 -10.50 -1.00 12.80
CA PRO A 54 -9.04 -0.92 12.74
C PRO A 54 -8.38 -2.20 12.21
N VAL A 55 -8.84 -3.37 12.68
CA VAL A 55 -8.31 -4.67 12.26
C VAL A 55 -8.64 -4.92 10.80
N THR A 56 -9.87 -4.59 10.39
CA THR A 56 -10.32 -4.74 9.01
C THR A 56 -9.56 -3.80 8.06
N ALA A 57 -9.36 -2.54 8.44
CA ALA A 57 -8.58 -1.57 7.67
C ALA A 57 -7.14 -2.03 7.49
N PHE A 58 -6.48 -2.51 8.56
CA PHE A 58 -5.14 -3.08 8.48
C PHE A 58 -5.09 -4.33 7.59
N GLY A 59 -6.08 -5.23 7.71
CA GLY A 59 -6.20 -6.42 6.87
C GLY A 59 -6.32 -6.06 5.38
N MET A 60 -7.17 -5.08 5.04
CA MET A 60 -7.29 -4.57 3.67
C MET A 60 -5.97 -3.98 3.17
N TYR A 61 -5.27 -3.19 3.98
CA TYR A 61 -3.96 -2.64 3.64
C TYR A 61 -2.95 -3.75 3.29
N VAL A 62 -2.84 -4.76 4.16
CA VAL A 62 -1.93 -5.90 3.98
C VAL A 62 -2.25 -6.68 2.70
N ILE A 63 -3.53 -6.97 2.45
CA ILE A 63 -3.97 -7.73 1.28
C ILE A 63 -3.72 -6.94 0.00
N VAL A 64 -4.14 -5.67 -0.05
CA VAL A 64 -4.01 -4.84 -1.26
C VAL A 64 -2.54 -4.61 -1.60
N THR A 65 -1.72 -4.22 -0.63
CA THR A 65 -0.29 -3.96 -0.88
C THR A 65 0.48 -5.24 -1.22
N GLY A 66 0.11 -6.38 -0.63
CA GLY A 66 0.63 -7.69 -1.02
C GLY A 66 0.33 -8.05 -2.47
N ILE A 67 -0.93 -7.86 -2.91
CA ILE A 67 -1.34 -8.10 -4.31
C ILE A 67 -0.61 -7.15 -5.26
N LEU A 68 -0.48 -5.87 -4.91
CA LEU A 68 0.24 -4.89 -5.73
C LEU A 68 1.73 -5.22 -5.84
N GLY A 69 2.37 -5.63 -4.75
CA GLY A 69 3.77 -6.08 -4.75
C GLY A 69 3.98 -7.32 -5.62
N ALA A 70 3.08 -8.30 -5.51
CA ALA A 70 3.08 -9.50 -6.36
C ALA A 70 2.90 -9.15 -7.85
N ALA A 71 1.93 -8.29 -8.16
CA ALA A 71 1.65 -7.84 -9.53
C ALA A 71 2.83 -7.06 -10.12
N LEU A 72 3.46 -6.18 -9.34
CA LEU A 72 4.66 -5.46 -9.74
C LEU A 72 5.80 -6.40 -10.10
N ALA A 73 6.09 -7.38 -9.24
CA ALA A 73 7.13 -8.38 -9.48
C ALA A 73 6.86 -9.22 -10.74
N GLY A 74 5.62 -9.71 -10.90
CA GLY A 74 5.21 -10.47 -12.09
C GLY A 74 5.30 -9.63 -13.36
N TRP A 75 4.87 -8.37 -13.30
CA TRP A 75 4.97 -7.43 -14.42
C TRP A 75 6.43 -7.10 -14.78
N MET A 76 7.29 -6.84 -13.79
CA MET A 76 8.73 -6.63 -14.03
C MET A 76 9.37 -7.86 -14.67
N PHE A 77 9.02 -9.07 -14.23
CA PHE A 77 9.56 -10.30 -14.81
C PHE A 77 9.08 -10.55 -16.26
N ALA A 78 7.83 -10.20 -16.56
CA ALA A 78 7.22 -10.40 -17.87
C ALA A 78 7.64 -9.33 -18.90
N ALA A 79 7.56 -8.06 -18.52
CA ALA A 79 7.72 -6.91 -19.41
C ALA A 79 9.18 -6.46 -19.53
N ALA A 80 9.95 -6.49 -18.44
CA ALA A 80 11.34 -6.04 -18.42
C ALA A 80 12.32 -7.20 -18.57
N ARG A 81 12.22 -7.93 -19.69
CA ARG A 81 13.12 -9.06 -20.00
C ARG A 81 14.59 -8.66 -20.04
N SER A 82 14.88 -7.41 -20.41
CA SER A 82 16.21 -6.78 -20.44
C SER A 82 16.82 -6.58 -19.05
N LEU A 83 16.00 -6.53 -18.00
CA LEU A 83 16.39 -6.25 -16.61
C LEU A 83 16.44 -7.52 -15.75
N ARG A 84 16.15 -8.68 -16.34
CA ARG A 84 16.13 -9.97 -15.63
C ARG A 84 17.45 -10.24 -14.93
N GLY A 85 17.35 -10.54 -13.64
CA GLY A 85 18.49 -10.90 -12.81
C GLY A 85 18.28 -10.54 -11.34
N PRO A 86 19.31 -10.70 -10.50
CA PRO A 86 19.26 -10.39 -9.07
C PRO A 86 18.91 -8.92 -8.79
N VAL A 87 19.29 -8.01 -9.70
CA VAL A 87 19.03 -6.58 -9.58
C VAL A 87 17.54 -6.26 -9.73
N ALA A 88 16.81 -6.94 -10.62
CA ALA A 88 15.37 -6.76 -10.76
C ALA A 88 14.60 -7.28 -9.54
N LEU A 89 15.08 -8.35 -8.91
CA LEU A 89 14.53 -8.84 -7.65
C LEU A 89 14.65 -7.80 -6.55
N LEU A 90 15.87 -7.29 -6.32
CA LEU A 90 16.12 -6.27 -5.30
C LEU A 90 15.34 -4.99 -5.62
N GLY A 91 15.30 -4.58 -6.88
CA GLY A 91 14.53 -3.42 -7.33
C GLY A 91 13.03 -3.59 -7.11
N ALA A 92 12.45 -4.76 -7.40
CA ALA A 92 11.04 -5.05 -7.13
C ALA A 92 10.73 -5.01 -5.64
N GLY A 93 11.61 -5.55 -4.79
CA GLY A 93 11.49 -5.48 -3.34
C GLY A 93 11.52 -4.04 -2.82
N VAL A 94 12.54 -3.27 -3.19
CA VAL A 94 12.69 -1.86 -2.77
C VAL A 94 11.54 -1.01 -3.29
N LEU A 95 11.11 -1.20 -4.54
CA LEU A 95 10.03 -0.42 -5.14
C LEU A 95 8.67 -0.76 -4.50
N SER A 96 8.44 -2.02 -4.14
CA SER A 96 7.25 -2.43 -3.39
C SER A 96 7.24 -1.88 -1.97
N PHE A 97 8.42 -1.81 -1.32
CA PHE A 97 8.58 -1.18 -0.01
C PHE A 97 8.24 0.32 -0.07
N LEU A 98 8.83 1.05 -1.03
CA LEU A 98 8.54 2.46 -1.24
C LEU A 98 7.07 2.68 -1.64
N GLY A 99 6.52 1.82 -2.50
CA GLY A 99 5.12 1.84 -2.90
C GLY A 99 4.18 1.68 -1.72
N SER A 100 4.46 0.76 -0.79
CA SER A 100 3.68 0.59 0.45
C SER A 100 3.68 1.84 1.32
N GLY A 101 4.80 2.57 1.38
CA GLY A 101 4.88 3.88 2.03
C GLY A 101 4.03 4.93 1.35
N VAL A 102 4.14 5.05 0.03
CA VAL A 102 3.30 5.97 -0.75
C VAL A 102 1.82 5.65 -0.59
N PHE A 103 1.45 4.36 -0.56
CA PHE A 103 0.08 3.92 -0.32
C PHE A 103 -0.45 4.45 1.03
N LEU A 104 0.32 4.28 2.12
CA LEU A 104 -0.09 4.77 3.45
C LEU A 104 -0.17 6.30 3.51
N LEU A 105 0.78 7.01 2.88
CA LEU A 105 0.79 8.47 2.86
C LEU A 105 -0.47 9.03 2.18
N PHE A 106 -0.78 8.54 0.97
CA PHE A 106 -1.96 9.01 0.25
C PHE A 106 -3.26 8.51 0.87
N GLY A 107 -3.29 7.28 1.39
CA GLY A 107 -4.45 6.74 2.10
C GLY A 107 -4.76 7.52 3.38
N GLY A 108 -3.73 7.81 4.18
CA GLY A 108 -3.85 8.62 5.40
C GLY A 108 -4.29 10.06 5.09
N TYR A 109 -3.74 10.68 4.03
CA TYR A 109 -4.17 12.00 3.58
C TYR A 109 -5.65 12.02 3.19
N VAL A 110 -6.09 11.09 2.34
CA VAL A 110 -7.50 11.04 1.91
C VAL A 110 -8.43 10.79 3.09
N THR A 111 -8.01 9.93 4.00
CA THR A 111 -8.79 9.60 5.19
C THR A 111 -8.97 10.80 6.11
N SER A 112 -7.86 11.43 6.49
CA SER A 112 -7.85 12.56 7.42
C SER A 112 -8.59 13.77 6.84
N HIS A 113 -8.45 14.03 5.54
CA HIS A 113 -9.03 15.21 4.93
C HIS A 113 -10.51 15.05 4.56
N PHE A 114 -10.96 13.85 4.19
CA PHE A 114 -12.31 13.66 3.65
C PHE A 114 -13.26 12.86 4.53
N ARG A 115 -12.76 12.12 5.54
CA ARG A 115 -13.60 11.24 6.35
C ARG A 115 -13.44 11.36 7.86
N ALA A 116 -12.31 11.84 8.36
CA ALA A 116 -12.17 12.09 9.79
C ALA A 116 -13.02 13.30 10.20
N THR A 117 -13.74 13.18 11.31
CA THR A 117 -14.35 14.34 11.95
C THR A 117 -13.27 15.13 12.66
N ASP A 118 -13.25 16.45 12.46
CA ASP A 118 -12.34 17.34 13.16
C ASP A 118 -12.72 17.39 14.65
N LEU A 119 -11.82 16.91 15.51
CA LEU A 119 -12.00 16.85 16.95
C LEU A 119 -11.46 18.09 17.66
N ASP A 120 -10.74 18.98 16.95
CA ASP A 120 -10.17 20.22 17.51
C ASP A 120 -11.15 21.41 17.44
N GLY A 121 -12.34 21.22 16.87
CA GLY A 121 -13.42 22.21 16.81
C GLY A 121 -14.33 22.21 18.05
N ASP A 122 -15.31 23.13 18.07
CA ASP A 122 -16.36 23.15 19.11
C ASP A 122 -17.26 21.90 18.97
N LEU A 123 -16.96 20.86 19.74
CA LEU A 123 -17.76 19.64 19.83
C LEU A 123 -19.03 19.90 20.65
N VAL A 124 -20.18 19.51 20.12
CA VAL A 124 -21.47 19.61 20.82
C VAL A 124 -21.84 18.23 21.40
N ALA A 125 -22.35 18.22 22.63
CA ALA A 125 -22.90 17.00 23.24
C ALA A 125 -23.99 16.38 22.35
N GLY A 126 -23.92 15.07 22.12
CA GLY A 126 -24.80 14.34 21.20
C GLY A 126 -24.38 14.39 19.72
N GLN A 127 -23.26 15.01 19.38
CA GLN A 127 -22.73 14.99 18.02
C GLN A 127 -22.15 13.61 17.66
N GLN A 128 -22.49 13.09 16.48
CA GLN A 128 -21.81 11.92 15.91
C GLN A 128 -20.41 12.31 15.42
N VAL A 129 -19.40 11.56 15.86
CA VAL A 129 -18.01 11.68 15.43
C VAL A 129 -17.59 10.43 14.69
N THR A 130 -16.86 10.63 13.60
CA THR A 130 -16.24 9.56 12.82
C THR A 130 -14.76 9.49 13.19
N LEU A 131 -14.40 8.43 13.91
CA LEU A 131 -13.04 8.10 14.29
C LEU A 131 -12.46 7.19 13.22
N VAL A 132 -11.34 7.60 12.62
CA VAL A 132 -10.64 6.73 11.68
C VAL A 132 -9.44 6.10 12.36
N ALA A 133 -9.29 4.79 12.17
CA ALA A 133 -8.16 4.05 12.67
C ALA A 133 -6.84 4.54 12.05
N ASP A 134 -5.87 4.85 12.89
CA ASP A 134 -4.51 5.14 12.42
C ASP A 134 -3.80 3.83 12.07
N VAL A 135 -3.76 3.52 10.78
CA VAL A 135 -3.05 2.35 10.27
C VAL A 135 -1.58 2.73 10.10
N GLY A 136 -0.81 2.55 11.17
CA GLY A 136 0.62 2.86 11.21
C GLY A 136 1.49 1.92 10.37
N ALA A 137 2.70 2.38 10.04
CA ALA A 137 3.75 1.62 9.36
C ALA A 137 4.36 0.54 10.29
N GLY A 138 3.60 -0.52 10.56
CA GLY A 138 4.04 -1.69 11.32
C GLY A 138 4.56 -2.81 10.43
N VAL A 139 4.45 -4.06 10.89
CA VAL A 139 4.92 -5.27 10.16
C VAL A 139 4.23 -5.41 8.79
N GLY A 140 3.02 -4.87 8.62
CA GLY A 140 2.30 -4.87 7.34
C GLY A 140 3.08 -4.21 6.19
N PHE A 141 4.00 -3.29 6.50
CA PHE A 141 4.87 -2.63 5.53
C PHE A 141 5.80 -3.59 4.78
N LEU A 142 6.12 -4.73 5.41
CA LEU A 142 6.98 -5.76 4.84
C LEU A 142 6.22 -6.76 3.96
N VAL A 143 4.89 -6.72 3.94
CA VAL A 143 4.09 -7.68 3.17
C VAL A 143 4.28 -7.48 1.67
N ALA A 144 4.20 -6.23 1.20
CA ALA A 144 4.42 -5.89 -0.20
C ALA A 144 5.80 -6.33 -0.72
N PRO A 145 6.94 -5.99 -0.09
CA PRO A 145 8.24 -6.46 -0.54
C PRO A 145 8.42 -7.97 -0.40
N ALA A 146 7.87 -8.60 0.64
CA ALA A 146 7.94 -10.07 0.79
C ALA A 146 7.19 -10.78 -0.35
N ALA A 147 5.96 -10.34 -0.65
CA ALA A 147 5.16 -10.87 -1.76
C ALA A 147 5.87 -10.66 -3.11
N ALA A 148 6.45 -9.48 -3.32
CA ALA A 148 7.20 -9.18 -4.54
C ALA A 148 8.40 -10.10 -4.73
N VAL A 149 9.21 -10.31 -3.69
CA VAL A 149 10.39 -11.19 -3.76
C VAL A 149 9.97 -12.64 -4.00
N LEU A 150 8.96 -13.14 -3.28
CA LEU A 150 8.46 -14.52 -3.44
C LEU A 150 7.93 -14.78 -4.85
N VAL A 151 7.15 -13.85 -5.39
CA VAL A 151 6.58 -13.99 -6.74
C VAL A 151 7.67 -13.90 -7.80
N TYR A 152 8.63 -12.98 -7.65
CA TYR A 152 9.77 -12.91 -8.55
C TYR A 152 10.59 -14.21 -8.52
N TRP A 153 10.84 -14.77 -7.33
CA TRP A 153 11.50 -16.06 -7.17
C TRP A 153 10.75 -17.20 -7.85
N ALA A 154 9.43 -17.28 -7.63
CA ALA A 154 8.60 -18.28 -8.29
C ALA A 154 8.69 -18.15 -9.82
N CYS A 155 8.56 -16.94 -10.35
CA CYS A 155 8.71 -16.68 -11.78
C CYS A 155 10.09 -17.09 -12.32
N ALA A 156 11.16 -16.83 -11.57
CA ALA A 156 12.51 -17.24 -11.95
C ALA A 156 12.65 -18.78 -11.98
N LEU A 157 12.15 -19.47 -10.95
CA LEU A 157 12.22 -20.94 -10.82
C LEU A 157 11.44 -21.66 -11.93
N PHE A 158 10.28 -21.14 -12.31
CA PHE A 158 9.44 -21.73 -13.36
C PHE A 158 9.80 -21.27 -14.78
N SER A 159 10.77 -20.37 -14.94
CA SER A 159 11.25 -19.97 -16.26
C SER A 159 12.32 -20.96 -16.76
N SER A 160 12.18 -21.44 -18.00
CA SER A 160 13.17 -22.34 -18.61
C SER A 160 14.48 -21.62 -18.92
N ASP A 161 15.63 -22.30 -18.77
CA ASP A 161 17.01 -21.76 -18.86
C ASP A 161 17.27 -20.83 -20.06
N ARG A 162 16.59 -21.05 -21.19
CA ARG A 162 16.68 -20.19 -22.39
C ARG A 162 16.26 -18.73 -22.15
N ALA A 163 15.57 -18.44 -21.06
CA ALA A 163 15.15 -17.10 -20.66
C ALA A 163 16.29 -16.26 -20.04
N PHE A 164 17.33 -16.90 -19.52
CA PHE A 164 18.51 -16.27 -18.90
C PHE A 164 19.74 -16.27 -19.82
N GLU A 165 19.83 -17.20 -20.78
CA GLU A 165 20.97 -17.30 -21.71
C GLU A 165 21.09 -16.15 -22.72
N ARG A 166 20.03 -15.36 -22.97
CA ARG A 166 20.07 -14.24 -23.95
C ARG A 166 20.65 -12.92 -23.41
N SER A 167 21.11 -12.89 -22.16
CA SER A 167 21.63 -11.68 -21.51
C SER A 167 23.12 -11.72 -21.16
N LEU A 168 23.84 -12.77 -21.55
CA LEU A 168 25.31 -12.82 -21.59
C LEU A 168 25.79 -12.59 -23.02
#